data_AF-A0A920H4E5-F1
#
_entry.id   AF-A0A920H4E5-F1
#
_cell.length_a   1.000
_cell.length_b   1.000
_cell.length_c   1.000
_cell.angle_alpha   90.00
_cell.angle_beta   90.00
_cell.angle_gamma   90.00
#
_symmetry.space_group_name_H-M   'P 1'
#
loop_
_entity.id
_entity.type
_entity.pdbx_description
1 polymer ?
#
loop_
_entity_poly.entity_id
_entity_poly.type
_entity_poly.pdbx_seq_one_letter_code
_entity_poly.pdbx_strand_id
1 'polypeptide(L)'
;MQKQEKIRLSGDVNYDNTEIEIKAPYAEHNMSEATTDFIAPIYRHKLLEINGKANYAIKDKEKILLLKNSSYTSCDLLNPDWSLFSTDSKLNFEDGVGTAKNVF
;
A
#
# COMPACT_ATOMS: atom_id res chain seq x y z
N MET A 1 21.33 21.57 9.17
CA MET A 1 20.59 20.44 8.57
C MET A 1 19.58 19.97 9.61
N GLN A 2 18.28 20.12 9.33
CA GLN A 2 17.22 19.64 10.21
C GLN A 2 17.24 18.10 10.13
N LYS A 3 17.37 17.42 11.27
CA LYS A 3 17.35 15.96 11.34
C LYS A 3 15.97 15.52 10.85
N GLN A 4 15.89 14.79 9.73
CA GLN A 4 14.65 14.12 9.36
C GLN A 4 14.31 13.13 10.47
N GLU A 5 13.22 13.36 11.16
CA GLU A 5 12.69 12.43 12.15
C GLU A 5 11.99 11.31 11.41
N LYS A 6 12.73 10.22 11.20
CA LYS A 6 12.24 8.99 10.60
C LYS A 6 12.02 7.95 11.68
N ILE A 7 10.81 7.38 11.72
CA ILE A 7 10.48 6.24 12.57
C ILE A 7 10.61 4.99 11.71
N ARG A 8 11.35 3.99 12.19
CA ARG A 8 11.58 2.73 11.47
C ARG A 8 11.03 1.58 12.28
N LEU A 9 10.27 0.72 11.61
CA LEU A 9 9.64 -0.45 12.19
C LEU A 9 10.03 -1.67 11.34
N SER A 10 10.37 -2.76 12.01
CA SER A 10 10.82 -4.00 11.36
C SER A 10 10.32 -5.20 12.15
N GLY A 11 9.97 -6.27 11.44
CA GLY A 11 9.39 -7.48 12.04
C GLY A 11 7.89 -7.34 12.20
N ASP A 12 7.14 -7.98 11.30
CA ASP A 12 5.67 -8.06 11.29
C ASP A 12 4.96 -6.73 11.55
N VAL A 13 5.32 -5.70 10.76
CA VAL A 13 4.66 -4.40 10.83
C VAL A 13 3.21 -4.53 10.38
N ASN A 14 2.30 -4.10 11.26
CA ASN A 14 0.88 -3.98 10.95
C ASN A 14 0.47 -2.51 11.05
N TYR A 15 0.21 -1.89 9.90
CA TYR A 15 -0.45 -0.60 9.83
C TYR A 15 -1.94 -0.82 9.68
N ASP A 16 -2.72 -0.27 10.60
CA ASP A 16 -4.16 -0.45 10.58
C ASP A 16 -4.89 0.85 10.86
N ASN A 17 -5.76 1.27 9.94
CA ASN A 17 -6.63 2.43 10.11
C ASN A 17 -8.08 2.08 9.71
N THR A 18 -8.97 3.08 9.64
CA THR A 18 -10.39 2.85 9.33
C THR A 18 -10.62 2.28 7.92
N GLU A 19 -9.74 2.58 6.97
CA GLU A 19 -9.93 2.28 5.54
C GLU A 19 -9.06 1.13 5.06
N ILE A 20 -7.83 1.01 5.54
CA ILE A 20 -6.84 0.07 5.03
C ILE A 20 -6.05 -0.61 6.15
N GLU A 21 -5.80 -1.90 5.93
CA GLU A 21 -4.83 -2.70 6.66
C GLU A 21 -3.64 -2.98 5.73
N ILE A 22 -2.42 -2.75 6.21
CA ILE A 22 -1.17 -3.04 5.49
C ILE A 22 -0.25 -3.84 6.41
N LYS A 23 0.11 -5.05 5.96
CA LYS A 23 1.11 -5.90 6.62
C LYS A 23 2.40 -5.88 5.82
N ALA A 24 3.53 -5.68 6.49
CA ALA A 24 4.83 -5.64 5.85
C ALA A 24 5.96 -6.09 6.79
N PRO A 25 7.05 -6.67 6.27
CA PRO A 25 8.26 -6.92 7.05
C PRO A 25 8.94 -5.65 7.57
N TYR A 26 8.75 -4.51 6.90
CA TYR A 26 9.38 -3.24 7.24
C TYR A 26 8.51 -2.04 6.84
N ALA A 27 8.54 -1.01 7.68
CA ALA A 27 8.01 0.31 7.35
C ALA A 27 8.95 1.44 7.83
N GLU A 28 9.01 2.53 7.06
CA GLU A 28 9.65 3.79 7.47
C GLU A 28 8.63 4.91 7.38
N HIS A 29 8.42 5.64 8.47
CA HIS A 29 7.55 6.80 8.50
C HIS A 29 8.39 8.08 8.55
N ASN A 30 8.18 8.96 7.58
CA ASN A 30 8.77 10.29 7.52
C ASN A 30 7.83 11.31 8.18
N MET A 31 8.19 11.78 9.38
CA MET A 31 7.36 12.71 10.15
C MET A 31 7.17 14.07 9.45
N SER A 32 8.15 14.50 8.64
CA SER A 32 8.09 15.80 7.96
C SER A 32 7.15 15.80 6.77
N GLU A 33 7.08 14.68 6.05
CA GLU A 33 6.23 14.53 4.86
C GLU A 33 4.89 13.85 5.17
N ALA A 34 4.75 13.29 6.38
CA ALA A 34 3.63 12.44 6.78
C ALA A 34 3.41 11.28 5.79
N THR A 35 4.51 10.70 5.31
CA THR A 35 4.53 9.56 4.39
C THR A 35 5.04 8.31 5.10
N THR A 36 4.50 7.16 4.71
CA THR A 36 4.95 5.86 5.21
C THR A 36 5.29 4.96 4.03
N ASP A 37 6.55 4.54 3.98
CA ASP A 37 7.07 3.59 3.01
C ASP A 37 6.97 2.17 3.58
N PHE A 38 6.53 1.23 2.76
CA PHE A 38 6.42 -0.19 3.11
C PHE A 38 7.19 -1.04 2.10
N ILE A 39 7.98 -2.00 2.59
CA ILE A 39 8.66 -3.01 1.76
C ILE A 39 7.84 -4.28 1.73
N ALA A 40 7.63 -4.85 0.54
CA ALA A 40 6.84 -6.07 0.32
C ALA A 40 5.46 -6.09 1.01
N PRO A 41 4.64 -5.02 0.93
CA PRO A 41 3.37 -4.97 1.63
C PRO A 41 2.33 -5.92 1.04
N ILE A 42 1.51 -6.47 1.94
CA ILE A 42 0.18 -7.01 1.64
C ILE A 42 -0.84 -5.99 2.14
N TYR A 43 -1.72 -5.52 1.26
CA TYR A 43 -2.72 -4.51 1.60
C TYR A 43 -4.13 -5.02 1.41
N ARG A 44 -5.05 -4.53 2.25
CA ARG A 44 -6.49 -4.80 2.17
C ARG A 44 -7.27 -3.53 2.50
N HIS A 45 -8.13 -3.10 1.59
CA HIS A 45 -9.13 -2.10 1.90
C HIS A 45 -10.25 -2.77 2.72
N LYS A 46 -10.71 -2.12 3.78
CA LYS A 46 -11.68 -2.68 4.74
C LYS A 46 -13.12 -2.57 4.28
N LEU A 47 -13.43 -1.54 3.49
CA LEU A 47 -14.79 -1.24 3.03
C LEU A 47 -15.04 -1.65 1.57
N LEU A 48 -13.95 -1.89 0.84
CA LEU A 48 -14.00 -2.31 -0.55
C LEU A 48 -13.36 -3.69 -0.55
N GLU A 49 -13.95 -4.65 -1.26
CA GLU A 49 -13.36 -5.97 -1.46
C GLU A 49 -12.14 -5.82 -2.37
N ILE A 50 -11.07 -5.25 -1.84
CA ILE A 50 -9.85 -4.89 -2.54
C ILE A 50 -8.69 -5.34 -1.70
N ASN A 51 -7.84 -6.16 -2.29
CA ASN A 51 -6.62 -6.60 -1.64
C ASN A 51 -5.55 -6.87 -2.69
N GLY A 52 -4.31 -6.89 -2.23
CA GLY A 52 -3.19 -6.99 -3.14
C GLY A 52 -1.84 -7.09 -2.44
N LYS A 53 -0.81 -7.19 -3.27
CA LYS A 53 0.58 -7.22 -2.85
C LYS A 53 1.36 -6.23 -3.68
N ALA A 54 2.47 -5.73 -3.17
CA ALA A 54 3.41 -4.96 -3.96
C ALA A 54 4.83 -5.21 -3.49
N ASN A 55 5.82 -4.87 -4.31
CA ASN A 55 7.21 -4.86 -3.86
C ASN A 55 7.49 -3.65 -2.97
N TYR A 56 6.80 -2.54 -3.23
CA TYR A 56 6.95 -1.29 -2.50
C TYR A 56 5.64 -0.52 -2.49
N ALA A 57 5.33 0.12 -1.37
CA ALA A 57 4.22 1.06 -1.28
C ALA A 57 4.62 2.34 -0.55
N ILE A 58 4.00 3.46 -0.95
CA ILE A 58 4.02 4.72 -0.20
C ILE A 58 2.58 5.09 0.15
N LYS A 59 2.30 5.22 1.43
CA LYS A 59 1.06 5.80 1.94
C LYS A 59 1.33 7.24 2.34
N ASP A 60 0.70 8.20 1.67
CA ASP A 60 0.77 9.61 2.08
C ASP A 60 -0.34 9.97 3.07
N LYS A 61 -0.39 11.23 3.50
CA LYS A 61 -1.46 11.76 4.36
C LYS A 61 -2.82 11.87 3.66
N GLU A 62 -2.85 11.94 2.33
CA GLU A 62 -4.03 12.27 1.51
C GLU A 62 -4.79 11.03 1.06
N LYS A 63 -4.80 9.96 1.88
CA LYS A 63 -5.50 8.71 1.55
C LYS A 63 -5.09 8.10 0.20
N ILE A 64 -3.92 8.46 -0.33
CA ILE A 64 -3.36 7.83 -1.53
C ILE A 64 -2.40 6.72 -1.11
N LEU A 65 -2.46 5.60 -1.84
CA LEU A 65 -1.49 4.53 -1.79
C LEU A 65 -0.85 4.39 -3.17
N LEU A 66 0.45 4.69 -3.25
CA LEU A 66 1.27 4.45 -4.43
C LEU A 66 1.89 3.07 -4.30
N LEU A 67 1.83 2.27 -5.36
CA LEU A 67 2.30 0.89 -5.37
C LEU A 67 3.25 0.67 -6.54
N LYS A 68 4.32 -0.09 -6.32
CA LYS A 68 5.28 -0.52 -7.35
C LYS A 68 5.30 -2.03 -7.47
N ASN A 69 5.24 -2.52 -8.71
CA ASN A 69 5.16 -3.94 -9.05
C ASN A 69 4.08 -4.63 -8.21
N SER A 70 2.84 -4.21 -8.44
CA SER A 70 1.70 -4.56 -7.61
C SER A 70 0.77 -5.57 -8.27
N SER A 71 0.09 -6.33 -7.44
CA SER A 71 -1.09 -7.10 -7.80
C SER A 71 -2.32 -6.53 -7.10
N TYR A 72 -3.46 -6.61 -7.78
CA TYR A 72 -4.76 -6.21 -7.28
C TYR A 72 -5.78 -7.31 -7.59
N THR A 73 -6.64 -7.61 -6.63
CA THR A 73 -7.79 -8.49 -6.81
C THR A 73 -8.91 -8.11 -5.85
N SER A 74 -10.14 -8.49 -6.20
CA SER A 74 -11.26 -8.48 -5.27
C SER A 74 -11.51 -9.82 -4.59
N CYS A 75 -10.75 -10.84 -4.96
CA CYS A 75 -10.87 -12.20 -4.46
C CYS A 75 -10.05 -12.41 -3.17
N ASP A 76 -9.96 -13.67 -2.73
CA ASP A 76 -8.97 -14.09 -1.75
C ASP A 76 -7.55 -14.10 -2.38
N LEU A 77 -6.54 -13.65 -1.63
CA LEU A 77 -5.16 -13.53 -2.11
C LEU A 77 -4.42 -14.86 -2.30
N LEU A 78 -4.89 -15.96 -1.70
CA LEU A 78 -4.26 -17.28 -1.82
C LEU A 78 -4.75 -18.02 -3.06
N ASN A 79 -6.00 -17.80 -3.45
CA ASN A 79 -6.60 -18.43 -4.61
C ASN A 79 -7.55 -17.47 -5.36
N PRO A 80 -7.00 -16.47 -6.06
CA PRO A 80 -7.82 -15.52 -6.80
C PRO A 80 -8.28 -16.10 -8.14
N ASP A 81 -9.56 -15.91 -8.48
CA ASP A 81 -10.08 -16.22 -9.83
C ASP A 81 -9.46 -15.30 -10.88
N TRP A 82 -9.08 -14.08 -10.48
CA TRP A 82 -8.42 -13.10 -11.32
C TRP A 82 -7.49 -12.19 -10.52
N SER A 83 -6.48 -11.64 -11.18
CA SER A 83 -5.61 -10.60 -10.62
C SER A 83 -5.17 -9.66 -11.72
N LEU A 84 -5.06 -8.37 -11.37
CA LEU A 84 -4.46 -7.35 -12.22
C LEU A 84 -3.04 -7.10 -11.73
N PHE A 85 -2.05 -7.23 -12.61
CA PHE A 85 -0.66 -6.91 -12.30
C PHE A 85 -0.26 -5.61 -13.01
N SER A 86 0.59 -4.82 -12.36
CA SER A 86 1.05 -3.55 -12.91
C SER A 86 2.41 -3.15 -12.35
N THR A 87 3.18 -2.37 -13.12
CA THR A 87 4.45 -1.81 -12.61
C THR A 87 4.22 -0.66 -11.65
N ASP A 88 3.16 0.12 -11.88
CA ASP A 88 2.82 1.30 -11.10
C ASP A 88 1.30 1.36 -10.90
N SER A 89 0.87 1.49 -9.64
CA SER A 89 -0.52 1.80 -9.32
C SER A 89 -0.62 2.98 -8.37
N LYS A 90 -1.71 3.73 -8.50
CA LYS A 90 -2.15 4.75 -7.54
C LYS A 90 -3.59 4.43 -7.16
N LEU A 91 -3.83 4.19 -5.88
CA LEU A 91 -5.16 4.05 -5.30
C LEU A 91 -5.48 5.33 -4.52
N ASN A 92 -6.54 6.03 -4.92
CA ASN A 92 -7.10 7.13 -4.15
C ASN A 92 -8.34 6.63 -3.41
N PHE A 93 -8.26 6.49 -2.09
CA PHE A 93 -9.38 6.01 -1.28
C PHE A 93 -10.44 7.08 -1.00
N GLU A 94 -10.12 8.37 -1.16
CA GLU A 94 -11.10 9.45 -1.02
C GLU A 94 -12.10 9.44 -2.18
N ASP A 95 -11.59 9.34 -3.41
CA ASP A 95 -12.41 9.32 -4.62
C ASP A 95 -12.90 7.90 -4.99
N GLY A 96 -12.32 6.87 -4.36
CA GLY A 96 -12.55 5.47 -4.74
C GLY A 96 -11.99 5.11 -6.12
N VAL A 97 -10.97 5.82 -6.60
CA VAL A 97 -10.41 5.67 -7.95
C VAL A 97 -9.02 5.04 -7.91
N GLY A 98 -8.83 3.98 -8.70
CA GLY A 98 -7.54 3.34 -8.97
C GLY A 98 -7.03 3.63 -10.37
N THR A 99 -5.73 3.89 -10.51
CA THR A 99 -5.04 3.97 -11.81
C THR A 99 -3.85 3.03 -11.82
N ALA A 100 -3.60 2.35 -12.94
CA ALA A 100 -2.48 1.45 -13.11
C ALA A 100 -1.79 1.68 -14.46
N LYS A 101 -0.47 1.49 -14.52
CA LYS A 101 0.34 1.58 -15.74
C LYS A 101 1.06 0.27 -15.98
N ASN A 102 1.27 -0.03 -17.27
CA ASN A 102 1.89 -1.27 -17.75
C ASN A 102 1.20 -2.50 -17.16
N VAL A 103 -0.10 -2.61 -17.44
CA VAL A 103 -0.96 -3.69 -16.93
C VAL A 103 -0.78 -4.95 -17.77
N PHE A 104 -0.67 -6.11 -17.12
CA PHE A 104 -0.55 -7.42 -17.77
C PHE A 104 -1.11 -8.55 -16.90
#